data_AF-A0A9E4MPI8-F1
#
_entry.id   AF-A0A9E4MPI8-F1
#
_cell.length_a   1.000
_cell.length_b   1.000
_cell.length_c   1.000
_cell.angle_alpha   90.00
_cell.angle_beta   90.00
_cell.angle_gamma   90.00
#
_symmetry.space_group_name_H-M   'P 1'
#
loop_
_entity.id
_entity.type
_entity.pdbx_description
1 polymer ?
#
loop_
_entity_poly.entity_id
_entity_poly.type
_entity_poly.pdbx_seq_one_letter_code
_entity_poly.pdbx_strand_id
1 'polypeptide(L)'
;MTQQNYSKIPVIDITKWRCKTDSKVSHSLNTQNNILSIQLQNKFDGLIYQDPVLSQIISFLQSRSIKAVIFGGWVRDNIINYFDQTQLIARDIDIVLGELEPSQIQALLNIQKETNIFGGCSIKTARNKIDIWQLKDTFLIKKKSLPILFKTLPKTTVFRINSIVFKPQQLWQEPQIIDFGCFSALENKILDFQSNIIPFPEIQVARALIYSIKLQLQISIEVIDFIKNICHTEDSVFRVRQGLALNCPETLSQDVQSLFNNLIA
;
A
#
# COMPACT_ATOMS: atom_id res chain seq x y z
N MET A 1 -25.95 2.29 31.04
CA MET A 1 -26.48 2.52 29.68
C MET A 1 -26.13 3.94 29.28
N THR A 2 -25.01 4.13 28.60
CA THR A 2 -24.52 5.43 28.15
C THR A 2 -24.37 5.34 26.64
N GLN A 3 -25.31 5.97 25.92
CA GLN A 3 -25.23 6.16 24.48
C GLN A 3 -24.10 7.16 24.18
N GLN A 4 -23.04 6.71 23.51
CA GLN A 4 -22.11 7.62 22.85
C GLN A 4 -22.59 7.85 21.42
N ASN A 5 -23.07 9.07 21.18
CA ASN A 5 -23.35 9.61 19.87
C ASN A 5 -22.04 9.72 19.08
N TYR A 6 -21.89 8.89 18.04
CA TYR A 6 -20.92 9.15 16.98
C TYR A 6 -21.43 10.34 16.16
N SER A 7 -20.90 11.51 16.47
CA SER A 7 -21.06 12.72 15.69
C SER A 7 -20.56 12.51 14.25
N LYS A 8 -21.38 12.93 13.30
CA LYS A 8 -21.11 12.97 11.85
C LYS A 8 -19.72 13.57 11.60
N ILE A 9 -18.80 12.74 11.12
CA ILE A 9 -17.53 13.20 10.55
C ILE A 9 -17.89 13.94 9.24
N PRO A 10 -17.45 15.20 9.04
CA PRO A 10 -17.81 15.94 7.84
C PRO A 10 -17.23 15.26 6.60
N VAL A 11 -18.08 15.09 5.58
CA VAL A 11 -17.63 14.79 4.22
C VAL A 11 -16.88 16.02 3.72
N ILE A 12 -15.56 15.92 3.67
CA ILE A 12 -14.69 17.01 3.18
C ILE A 12 -14.73 17.02 1.64
N ASP A 13 -14.94 18.23 1.12
CA ASP A 13 -15.05 18.51 -0.30
C ASP A 13 -13.66 18.53 -0.97
N ILE A 14 -13.32 17.40 -1.57
CA ILE A 14 -12.12 17.20 -2.39
C ILE A 14 -12.24 17.78 -3.81
N THR A 15 -13.36 18.43 -4.18
CA THR A 15 -13.52 19.02 -5.53
C THR A 15 -12.54 20.17 -5.85
N LYS A 16 -11.73 20.62 -4.87
CA LYS A 16 -10.53 21.44 -5.14
C LYS A 16 -9.48 20.73 -6.02
N TRP A 17 -9.64 19.44 -6.28
CA TRP A 17 -8.86 18.65 -7.23
C TRP A 17 -9.32 18.77 -8.70
N ARG A 18 -10.36 19.57 -9.00
CA ARG A 18 -10.77 19.87 -10.39
C ARG A 18 -9.67 20.62 -11.15
N CYS A 19 -8.71 19.89 -11.70
CA CYS A 19 -7.96 20.33 -12.87
C CYS A 19 -8.92 20.33 -14.05
N LYS A 20 -9.41 21.52 -14.41
CA LYS A 20 -9.91 21.78 -15.77
C LYS A 20 -8.76 21.43 -16.72
N THR A 21 -9.03 20.53 -17.65
CA THR A 21 -8.12 20.07 -18.70
C THR A 21 -7.82 21.23 -19.65
N ASP A 22 -6.77 21.99 -19.35
CA ASP A 22 -6.14 22.95 -20.26
C ASP A 22 -4.64 23.06 -19.93
N SER A 23 -3.83 23.42 -20.92
CA SER A 23 -2.35 23.39 -20.96
C SER A 23 -1.56 24.11 -19.84
N LYS A 24 -2.23 24.70 -18.84
CA LYS A 24 -1.64 25.23 -17.60
C LYS A 24 -1.44 24.19 -16.47
N VAL A 25 -1.96 22.97 -16.63
CA VAL A 25 -2.00 21.91 -15.60
C VAL A 25 -0.65 21.20 -15.36
N SER A 26 0.27 21.18 -16.34
CA SER A 26 1.55 20.48 -16.19
C SER A 26 2.47 21.12 -15.13
N HIS A 27 2.37 22.43 -14.91
CA HIS A 27 3.17 23.13 -13.91
C HIS A 27 2.60 22.94 -12.49
N SER A 28 1.27 23.00 -12.32
CA SER A 28 0.63 22.81 -11.00
C SER A 28 0.76 21.38 -10.47
N LEU A 29 0.64 20.38 -11.35
CA LEU A 29 0.84 18.97 -10.99
C LEU A 29 2.30 18.68 -10.57
N ASN A 30 3.28 19.27 -11.26
CA ASN A 30 4.69 19.11 -10.89
C ASN A 30 5.00 19.76 -9.53
N THR A 31 4.46 20.96 -9.26
CA THR A 31 4.64 21.61 -7.94
C THR A 31 4.00 20.80 -6.82
N GLN A 32 2.79 20.27 -7.03
CA GLN A 32 2.08 19.48 -6.01
C GLN A 32 2.76 18.13 -5.75
N ASN A 33 3.25 17.46 -6.79
CA ASN A 33 4.03 16.22 -6.65
C ASN A 33 5.34 16.46 -5.90
N ASN A 34 6.00 17.60 -6.12
CA ASN A 34 7.21 17.96 -5.39
C ASN A 34 6.93 18.19 -3.90
N ILE A 35 5.87 18.95 -3.57
CA ILE A 35 5.47 19.17 -2.18
C ILE A 35 5.16 17.83 -1.49
N LEU A 36 4.37 16.97 -2.15
CA LEU A 36 4.01 15.68 -1.58
C LEU A 36 5.21 14.75 -1.39
N SER A 37 6.15 14.75 -2.34
CA SER A 37 7.39 13.97 -2.24
C SER A 37 8.25 14.43 -1.06
N ILE A 38 8.31 15.74 -0.80
CA ILE A 38 8.98 16.31 0.39
C ILE A 38 8.25 15.88 1.67
N GLN A 39 6.92 15.89 1.69
CA GLN A 39 6.16 15.45 2.87
C GLN A 39 6.35 13.97 3.17
N LEU A 40 6.33 13.11 2.14
CA LEU A 40 6.66 11.69 2.30
C LEU A 40 8.11 11.49 2.77
N GLN A 41 9.05 12.30 2.26
CA GLN A 41 10.43 12.28 2.72
C GLN A 41 10.54 12.59 4.20
N ASN A 42 9.87 13.66 4.68
CA ASN A 42 9.87 14.01 6.10
C ASN A 42 9.28 12.89 6.98
N LYS A 43 8.21 12.23 6.51
CA LYS A 43 7.62 11.07 7.21
C LYS A 43 8.58 9.88 7.24
N PHE A 44 9.28 9.64 6.13
CA PHE A 44 10.25 8.55 6.03
C PHE A 44 11.49 8.81 6.90
N ASP A 45 12.00 10.04 6.93
CA ASP A 45 13.10 10.46 7.82
C ASP A 45 12.73 10.27 9.29
N GLY A 46 11.52 10.69 9.67
CA GLY A 46 10.99 10.47 11.00
C GLY A 46 10.89 8.99 11.36
N LEU A 47 10.45 8.15 10.42
CA LEU A 47 10.38 6.70 10.64
C LEU A 47 11.77 6.07 10.81
N ILE A 48 12.74 6.44 9.96
CA ILE A 48 14.14 6.01 10.08
C ILE A 48 14.72 6.40 11.45
N TYR A 49 14.51 7.65 11.87
CA TYR A 49 15.01 8.13 13.16
C TYR A 49 14.42 7.34 14.34
N GLN A 50 13.16 6.92 14.23
CA GLN A 50 12.42 6.27 15.29
C GLN A 50 12.56 4.74 15.32
N ASP A 51 13.05 4.12 14.23
CA ASP A 51 13.21 2.67 14.09
C ASP A 51 14.68 2.32 13.80
N PRO A 52 15.45 1.89 14.82
CA PRO A 52 16.86 1.55 14.65
C PRO A 52 17.12 0.45 13.63
N VAL A 53 16.19 -0.51 13.48
CA VAL A 53 16.34 -1.62 12.52
C VAL A 53 16.19 -1.08 11.10
N LEU A 54 15.15 -0.26 10.85
CA LEU A 54 15.00 0.41 9.56
C LEU A 54 16.21 1.30 9.25
N SER A 55 16.72 2.06 10.23
CA SER A 55 17.90 2.90 10.07
C SER A 55 19.14 2.10 9.64
N GLN A 56 19.37 0.94 10.25
CA GLN A 56 20.45 0.03 9.85
C GLN A 56 20.26 -0.51 8.42
N ILE A 57 19.04 -0.89 8.05
CA ILE A 57 18.72 -1.36 6.69
C ILE A 57 19.00 -0.25 5.67
N ILE A 58 18.51 0.97 5.89
CA ILE A 58 18.70 2.09 4.96
C ILE A 58 20.18 2.48 4.87
N SER A 59 20.91 2.49 5.98
CA SER A 59 22.36 2.75 5.99
C SER A 59 23.13 1.67 5.22
N PHE A 60 22.74 0.40 5.36
CA PHE A 60 23.32 -0.71 4.60
C PHE A 60 23.10 -0.53 3.09
N LEU A 61 21.88 -0.20 2.67
CA LEU A 61 21.54 0.01 1.27
C LEU A 61 22.30 1.22 0.69
N GLN A 62 22.35 2.33 1.43
CA GLN A 62 23.03 3.56 1.03
C GLN A 62 24.54 3.35 0.88
N SER A 63 25.21 2.70 1.85
CA SER A 63 26.66 2.42 1.80
C SER A 63 27.09 1.55 0.61
N ARG A 64 26.15 0.79 0.04
CA ARG A 64 26.37 -0.09 -1.12
C ARG A 64 25.78 0.47 -2.41
N SER A 65 25.28 1.71 -2.41
CA SER A 65 24.62 2.33 -3.55
C SER A 65 23.45 1.51 -4.12
N ILE A 66 22.80 0.70 -3.29
CA ILE A 66 21.66 -0.12 -3.70
C ILE A 66 20.43 0.78 -3.82
N LYS A 67 19.82 0.80 -4.99
CA LYS A 67 18.54 1.48 -5.21
C LYS A 67 17.41 0.67 -4.60
N ALA A 68 16.53 1.33 -3.85
CA ALA A 68 15.28 0.73 -3.39
C ALA A 68 14.16 1.76 -3.34
N VAL A 69 12.93 1.28 -3.26
CA VAL A 69 11.73 2.12 -3.18
C VAL A 69 10.81 1.64 -2.08
N ILE A 70 9.99 2.55 -1.57
CA ILE A 70 8.88 2.22 -0.67
C ILE A 70 7.62 2.04 -1.51
N PHE A 71 6.89 0.95 -1.30
CA PHE A 71 5.80 0.55 -2.18
C PHE A 71 4.44 0.46 -1.46
N GLY A 72 3.37 0.84 -2.15
CA GLY A 72 2.02 0.49 -1.77
C GLY A 72 1.52 1.16 -0.49
N GLY A 73 1.22 0.35 0.52
CA GLY A 73 0.34 0.74 1.64
C GLY A 73 0.86 1.87 2.50
N TRP A 74 2.15 1.87 2.80
CA TRP A 74 2.79 2.94 3.57
C TRP A 74 2.71 4.28 2.86
N VAL A 75 2.94 4.28 1.54
CA VAL A 75 2.90 5.49 0.71
C VAL A 75 1.47 6.03 0.64
N ARG A 76 0.50 5.16 0.32
CA ARG A 76 -0.93 5.50 0.28
C ARG A 76 -1.41 6.12 1.59
N ASP A 77 -1.13 5.48 2.72
CA ASP A 77 -1.64 5.95 4.02
C ASP A 77 -1.08 7.32 4.41
N ASN A 78 0.20 7.60 4.11
CA ASN A 78 0.79 8.91 4.38
C ASN A 78 0.28 10.00 3.43
N ILE A 79 -0.05 9.64 2.19
CA ILE A 79 -0.71 10.55 1.24
C ILE A 79 -2.09 10.94 1.77
N ILE A 80 -2.89 9.98 2.23
CA ILE A 80 -4.20 10.23 2.82
C ILE A 80 -4.07 11.11 4.06
N ASN A 81 -3.13 10.82 4.96
CA ASN A 81 -2.88 11.66 6.13
C ASN A 81 -2.55 13.11 5.78
N TYR A 82 -1.84 13.34 4.67
CA TYR A 82 -1.53 14.69 4.21
C TYR A 82 -2.79 15.41 3.69
N PHE A 83 -3.61 14.75 2.87
CA PHE A 83 -4.78 15.38 2.25
C PHE A 83 -5.98 15.51 3.17
N ASP A 84 -6.28 14.45 3.92
CA ASP A 84 -7.49 14.35 4.75
C ASP A 84 -7.22 14.77 6.20
N GLN A 85 -5.98 15.15 6.52
CA GLN A 85 -5.53 15.49 7.88
C GLN A 85 -5.83 14.38 8.90
N THR A 86 -5.80 13.13 8.44
CA THR A 86 -6.03 11.94 9.27
C THR A 86 -4.76 11.46 9.94
N GLN A 87 -4.91 10.46 10.83
CA GLN A 87 -3.81 9.77 11.50
C GLN A 87 -3.87 8.26 11.25
N LEU A 88 -3.95 7.87 9.98
CA LEU A 88 -3.79 6.47 9.59
C LEU A 88 -2.37 6.00 9.94
N ILE A 89 -2.31 4.86 10.60
CA ILE A 89 -1.04 4.19 10.91
C ILE A 89 -0.83 3.08 9.89
N ALA A 90 0.23 3.20 9.10
CA ALA A 90 0.68 2.12 8.23
C ALA A 90 1.21 0.98 9.10
N ARG A 91 0.73 -0.25 8.87
CA ARG A 91 1.10 -1.43 9.66
C ARG A 91 2.43 -2.02 9.20
N ASP A 92 2.64 -1.99 7.90
CA ASP A 92 3.77 -2.53 7.19
C ASP A 92 4.46 -1.46 6.34
N ILE A 93 5.74 -1.67 6.06
CA ILE A 93 6.50 -0.94 5.07
C ILE A 93 7.17 -1.93 4.12
N ASP A 94 6.80 -1.82 2.86
CA ASP A 94 7.33 -2.63 1.78
C ASP A 94 8.53 -1.92 1.13
N ILE A 95 9.71 -2.51 1.21
CA ILE A 95 10.94 -2.01 0.60
C ILE A 95 11.32 -2.91 -0.58
N VAL A 96 11.20 -2.40 -1.79
CA VAL A 96 11.55 -3.16 -3.00
C VAL A 96 12.91 -2.73 -3.49
N LEU A 97 13.84 -3.68 -3.53
CA LEU A 97 15.22 -3.47 -3.92
C LEU A 97 15.38 -3.60 -5.43
N GLY A 98 16.37 -2.90 -5.98
CA GLY A 98 16.87 -3.16 -7.32
C GLY A 98 17.57 -4.51 -7.39
N GLU A 99 18.43 -4.67 -8.40
CA GLU A 99 19.25 -5.87 -8.50
C GLU A 99 20.28 -5.91 -7.37
N LEU A 100 20.38 -7.08 -6.73
CA LEU A 100 21.39 -7.38 -5.72
C LEU A 100 22.30 -8.51 -6.21
N GLU A 101 23.58 -8.38 -5.87
CA GLU A 101 24.53 -9.48 -5.93
C GLU A 101 24.23 -10.52 -4.82
N PRO A 102 24.50 -11.81 -5.04
CA PRO A 102 24.26 -12.86 -4.04
C PRO A 102 24.86 -12.57 -2.65
N SER A 103 26.06 -11.98 -2.62
CA SER A 103 26.74 -11.59 -1.37
C SER A 103 26.01 -10.48 -0.61
N GLN A 104 25.34 -9.57 -1.32
CA GLN A 104 24.55 -8.48 -0.73
C GLN A 104 23.24 -9.01 -0.15
N ILE A 105 22.60 -9.98 -0.84
CA ILE A 105 21.41 -10.68 -0.33
C ILE A 105 21.75 -11.38 0.99
N GLN A 106 22.86 -12.13 1.02
CA GLN A 106 23.28 -12.84 2.23
C GLN A 106 23.57 -11.87 3.39
N ALA A 107 24.25 -10.75 3.12
CA ALA A 107 24.51 -9.74 4.15
C ALA A 107 23.23 -9.10 4.69
N LEU A 108 22.21 -8.89 3.84
CA LEU A 108 20.90 -8.38 4.26
C LEU A 108 20.12 -9.42 5.09
N LEU A 109 20.13 -10.69 4.67
CA LEU A 109 19.47 -11.80 5.37
C LEU A 109 20.11 -12.13 6.72
N ASN A 110 21.41 -11.85 6.89
CA ASN A 110 22.07 -11.99 8.18
C ASN A 110 21.56 -11.01 9.24
N ILE A 111 20.86 -9.94 8.84
CA ILE A 111 20.24 -9.00 9.77
C ILE A 111 19.04 -9.66 10.47
N GLN A 112 18.19 -10.42 9.76
CA GLN A 112 17.03 -11.13 10.33
C GLN A 112 16.47 -12.27 9.42
N LYS A 113 15.91 -13.31 10.06
CA LYS A 113 15.80 -14.69 9.53
C LYS A 113 14.46 -15.11 8.89
N GLU A 114 13.38 -14.32 8.92
CA GLU A 114 12.11 -14.77 8.32
C GLU A 114 12.07 -14.47 6.81
N THR A 115 12.02 -15.50 5.97
CA THR A 115 11.84 -15.35 4.52
C THR A 115 10.38 -15.04 4.19
N ASN A 116 10.14 -14.01 3.38
CA ASN A 116 8.77 -13.66 2.94
C ASN A 116 8.35 -14.45 1.68
N ILE A 117 7.07 -14.34 1.31
CA ILE A 117 6.48 -15.05 0.16
C ILE A 117 7.09 -14.67 -1.20
N PHE A 118 7.83 -13.56 -1.27
CA PHE A 118 8.54 -13.11 -2.46
C PHE A 118 10.00 -13.57 -2.50
N GLY A 119 10.43 -14.43 -1.56
CA GLY A 119 11.83 -14.89 -1.46
C GLY A 119 12.78 -13.84 -0.88
N GLY A 120 12.25 -12.75 -0.32
CA GLY A 120 13.00 -11.76 0.44
C GLY A 120 12.88 -11.98 1.95
N CYS A 121 12.98 -10.93 2.76
CA CYS A 121 12.84 -11.02 4.22
C CYS A 121 11.64 -10.24 4.77
N SER A 122 11.11 -10.71 5.90
CA SER A 122 10.11 -10.05 6.72
C SER A 122 10.72 -9.80 8.09
N ILE A 123 10.67 -8.56 8.56
CA ILE A 123 11.33 -8.11 9.78
C ILE A 123 10.28 -7.45 10.65
N LYS A 124 9.99 -8.04 11.82
CA LYS A 124 9.13 -7.40 12.81
C LYS A 124 9.99 -6.48 13.67
N THR A 125 9.67 -5.20 13.68
CA THR A 125 10.24 -4.22 14.61
C THR A 125 9.23 -3.88 15.70
N ALA A 126 9.64 -3.10 16.69
CA ALA A 126 8.73 -2.60 17.72
C ALA A 126 7.62 -1.69 17.15
N ARG A 127 7.78 -1.16 15.93
CA ARG A 127 6.85 -0.21 15.30
C ARG A 127 6.11 -0.82 14.13
N ASN A 128 6.82 -1.51 13.24
CA ASN A 128 6.32 -1.90 11.94
C ASN A 128 6.80 -3.30 11.55
N LYS A 129 6.04 -3.93 10.67
CA LYS A 129 6.57 -5.03 9.86
C LYS A 129 7.26 -4.44 8.63
N ILE A 130 8.52 -4.79 8.41
CA ILE A 130 9.29 -4.39 7.23
C ILE A 130 9.39 -5.60 6.32
N ASP A 131 8.77 -5.54 5.15
CA ASP A 131 8.91 -6.56 4.11
C ASP A 131 9.89 -6.06 3.05
N ILE A 132 10.89 -6.86 2.73
CA ILE A 132 11.95 -6.50 1.78
C ILE A 132 12.08 -7.60 0.74
N TRP A 133 12.11 -7.26 -0.55
CA TRP A 133 12.37 -8.22 -1.63
C TRP A 133 12.98 -7.54 -2.85
N GLN A 134 13.57 -8.31 -3.76
CA GLN A 134 14.08 -7.77 -5.02
C GLN A 134 12.96 -7.57 -6.02
N LEU A 135 13.04 -6.50 -6.81
CA LEU A 135 12.06 -6.13 -7.82
C LEU A 135 11.74 -7.30 -8.78
N LYS A 136 12.77 -8.07 -9.20
CA LYS A 136 12.63 -9.23 -10.08
C LYS A 136 11.76 -10.35 -9.50
N ASP A 137 11.68 -10.44 -8.16
CA ASP A 137 10.92 -11.46 -7.45
C ASP A 137 9.48 -11.04 -7.14
N THR A 138 9.09 -9.81 -7.51
CA THR A 138 7.71 -9.35 -7.39
C THR A 138 6.79 -10.26 -8.21
N PHE A 139 5.76 -10.82 -7.57
CA PHE A 139 4.94 -11.90 -8.14
C PHE A 139 4.49 -11.68 -9.59
N LEU A 140 3.89 -10.52 -9.93
CA LEU A 140 3.45 -10.27 -11.30
C LEU A 140 4.58 -9.95 -12.27
N ILE A 141 5.68 -9.33 -11.82
CA ILE A 141 6.88 -9.15 -12.66
C ILE A 141 7.40 -10.51 -13.08
N LYS A 142 7.60 -11.42 -12.13
CA LYS A 142 8.06 -12.79 -12.37
C LYS A 142 7.07 -13.60 -13.21
N LYS A 143 5.79 -13.62 -12.82
CA LYS A 143 4.74 -14.43 -13.47
C LYS A 143 4.47 -14.01 -14.92
N LYS A 144 4.64 -12.73 -15.25
CA LYS A 144 4.37 -12.19 -16.59
C LYS A 144 5.60 -11.74 -17.34
N SER A 145 6.80 -12.00 -16.81
CA SER A 145 8.07 -11.54 -17.40
C SER A 145 8.03 -10.04 -17.73
N LEU A 146 7.47 -9.22 -16.82
CA LEU A 146 7.39 -7.78 -17.04
C LEU A 146 8.77 -7.13 -16.93
N PRO A 147 8.98 -5.94 -17.50
CA PRO A 147 10.23 -5.21 -17.35
C PRO A 147 10.58 -4.99 -15.86
N ILE A 148 11.81 -5.35 -15.47
CA ILE A 148 12.35 -5.21 -14.11
C ILE A 148 12.77 -3.74 -13.90
N LEU A 149 11.77 -2.85 -13.83
CA LEU A 149 11.94 -1.41 -13.64
C LEU A 149 11.02 -0.94 -12.50
N PHE A 150 11.48 -0.04 -11.64
CA PHE A 150 10.65 0.45 -10.52
C PHE A 150 9.32 1.06 -11.00
N LYS A 151 9.29 1.65 -12.21
CA LYS A 151 8.06 2.17 -12.83
C LYS A 151 7.04 1.07 -13.21
N THR A 152 7.45 -0.19 -13.24
CA THR A 152 6.57 -1.34 -13.45
C THR A 152 5.82 -1.70 -12.18
N LEU A 153 6.43 -1.47 -11.01
CA LEU A 153 5.93 -1.93 -9.72
C LEU A 153 4.51 -1.44 -9.37
N PRO A 154 4.13 -0.15 -9.58
CA PRO A 154 2.74 0.29 -9.38
C PRO A 154 1.70 -0.51 -10.17
N LYS A 155 2.07 -1.08 -11.32
CA LYS A 155 1.17 -1.86 -12.18
C LYS A 155 0.92 -3.27 -11.65
N THR A 156 1.67 -3.71 -10.63
CA THR A 156 1.63 -5.08 -10.12
C THR A 156 0.73 -5.26 -8.91
N THR A 157 0.03 -4.21 -8.49
CA THR A 157 -0.88 -4.28 -7.34
C THR A 157 -2.18 -4.97 -7.72
N VAL A 158 -2.90 -5.48 -6.73
CA VAL A 158 -4.26 -5.96 -6.93
C VAL A 158 -5.22 -4.78 -7.02
N PHE A 159 -5.18 -3.87 -6.04
CA PHE A 159 -6.07 -2.70 -5.97
C PHE A 159 -5.35 -1.43 -6.38
N ARG A 160 -6.04 -0.56 -7.14
CA ARG A 160 -5.46 0.67 -7.68
C ARG A 160 -5.02 1.68 -6.63
N ILE A 161 -5.69 1.70 -5.48
CA ILE A 161 -5.28 2.51 -4.32
C ILE A 161 -3.88 2.16 -3.78
N ASN A 162 -3.29 1.04 -4.21
CA ASN A 162 -1.93 0.65 -3.83
C ASN A 162 -0.91 0.93 -4.94
N SER A 163 -1.34 1.39 -6.11
CA SER A 163 -0.54 1.58 -7.32
C SER A 163 0.35 2.82 -7.23
N ILE A 164 1.19 2.88 -6.21
CA ILE A 164 2.05 4.02 -5.94
C ILE A 164 3.37 3.62 -5.31
N VAL A 165 4.43 4.32 -5.70
CA VAL A 165 5.80 4.10 -5.24
C VAL A 165 6.39 5.42 -4.78
N PHE A 166 7.16 5.38 -3.70
CA PHE A 166 7.98 6.49 -3.21
C PHE A 166 9.46 6.13 -3.32
N LYS A 167 10.25 7.02 -3.91
CA LYS A 167 11.71 6.97 -4.00
C LYS A 167 12.30 7.91 -2.95
N PRO A 168 12.91 7.40 -1.87
CA PRO A 168 13.48 8.25 -0.83
C PRO A 168 14.86 8.79 -1.19
N GLN A 169 15.19 9.99 -0.72
CA GLN A 169 16.46 10.69 -0.99
C GLN A 169 17.70 9.97 -0.43
N GLN A 170 17.55 9.09 0.56
CA GLN A 170 18.65 8.26 1.04
C GLN A 170 19.18 7.31 -0.03
N LEU A 171 18.31 6.93 -0.97
CA LEU A 171 18.58 5.91 -1.99
C LEU A 171 18.52 6.48 -3.41
N TRP A 172 18.04 7.71 -3.60
CA TRP A 172 17.87 8.39 -4.88
C TRP A 172 18.41 9.82 -4.80
N GLN A 173 18.67 10.46 -5.94
CA GLN A 173 19.20 11.84 -5.95
C GLN A 173 18.22 12.84 -5.35
N GLU A 174 16.93 12.63 -5.56
CA GLU A 174 15.84 13.46 -5.06
C GLU A 174 14.63 12.58 -4.70
N PRO A 175 13.79 13.02 -3.74
CA PRO A 175 12.57 12.31 -3.42
C PRO A 175 11.57 12.40 -4.58
N GLN A 176 10.98 11.27 -4.97
CA GLN A 176 10.02 11.22 -6.08
C GLN A 176 8.88 10.23 -5.82
N ILE A 177 7.74 10.49 -6.44
CA ILE A 177 6.59 9.58 -6.45
C ILE A 177 6.38 9.05 -7.87
N ILE A 178 6.07 7.75 -7.98
CA ILE A 178 5.54 7.16 -9.21
C ILE A 178 4.12 6.71 -8.91
N ASP A 179 3.15 7.44 -9.44
CA ASP A 179 1.73 7.09 -9.38
C ASP A 179 1.30 6.33 -10.63
N PHE A 180 0.44 5.34 -10.46
CA PHE A 180 -0.26 4.66 -11.55
C PHE A 180 -1.74 4.52 -11.20
N GLY A 181 -2.40 5.66 -10.95
CA GLY A 181 -3.83 5.76 -10.72
C GLY A 181 -4.26 5.66 -9.25
N CYS A 182 -3.32 5.62 -8.31
CA CYS A 182 -3.64 5.65 -6.87
C CYS A 182 -4.30 6.98 -6.52
N PHE A 183 -3.75 8.11 -6.98
CA PHE A 183 -4.36 9.42 -6.72
C PHE A 183 -5.81 9.50 -7.21
N SER A 184 -6.08 9.09 -8.45
CA SER A 184 -7.44 9.08 -8.99
C SER A 184 -8.37 8.13 -8.24
N ALA A 185 -7.87 6.98 -7.75
CA ALA A 185 -8.70 6.05 -6.99
C ALA A 185 -9.08 6.61 -5.62
N LEU A 186 -8.14 7.28 -4.94
CA LEU A 186 -8.37 7.96 -3.67
C LEU A 186 -9.31 9.16 -3.83
N GLU A 187 -9.09 9.99 -4.85
CA GLU A 187 -9.95 11.14 -5.15
C GLU A 187 -11.39 10.69 -5.46
N ASN A 188 -11.57 9.69 -6.31
CA ASN A 188 -12.93 9.22 -6.62
C ASN A 188 -13.56 8.40 -5.50
N LYS A 189 -12.81 8.10 -4.42
CA LYS A 189 -13.19 7.19 -3.34
C LYS A 189 -13.67 5.84 -3.85
N ILE A 190 -13.01 5.30 -4.86
CA ILE A 190 -13.35 4.01 -5.47
C ILE A 190 -12.27 2.98 -5.17
N LEU A 191 -12.69 1.82 -4.69
CA LEU A 191 -11.88 0.62 -4.60
C LEU A 191 -12.12 -0.27 -5.82
N ASP A 192 -11.11 -0.35 -6.68
CA ASP A 192 -11.15 -1.19 -7.88
C ASP A 192 -9.81 -1.85 -8.18
N PHE A 193 -9.82 -2.73 -9.18
CA PHE A 193 -8.64 -3.50 -9.56
C PHE A 193 -7.65 -2.68 -10.39
N GLN A 194 -6.36 -2.89 -10.10
CA GLN A 194 -5.26 -2.49 -10.96
C GLN A 194 -4.88 -3.60 -11.94
N SER A 195 -4.91 -4.84 -11.48
CA SER A 195 -4.47 -6.03 -12.21
C SER A 195 -5.64 -6.98 -12.43
N ASN A 196 -5.69 -7.58 -13.61
CA ASN A 196 -6.63 -8.68 -13.91
C ASN A 196 -6.20 -10.03 -13.32
N ILE A 197 -5.02 -10.09 -12.70
CA ILE A 197 -4.55 -11.28 -11.99
C ILE A 197 -4.57 -10.99 -10.49
N ILE A 198 -5.37 -11.80 -9.79
CA ILE A 198 -5.65 -11.65 -8.37
C ILE A 198 -5.08 -12.87 -7.62
N PRO A 199 -3.87 -12.79 -7.06
CA PRO A 199 -3.30 -13.88 -6.27
C PRO A 199 -3.97 -13.96 -4.90
N PHE A 200 -4.21 -15.20 -4.43
CA PHE A 200 -4.84 -15.51 -3.15
C PHE A 200 -6.22 -14.85 -2.98
N PRO A 201 -7.21 -15.25 -3.79
CA PRO A 201 -8.46 -14.51 -3.93
C PRO A 201 -9.20 -14.23 -2.62
N GLU A 202 -9.29 -15.19 -1.71
CA GLU A 202 -9.95 -15.04 -0.40
C GLU A 202 -9.26 -13.97 0.46
N ILE A 203 -7.94 -13.88 0.41
CA ILE A 203 -7.17 -12.83 1.10
C ILE A 203 -7.45 -11.46 0.47
N GLN A 204 -7.59 -11.40 -0.85
CA GLN A 204 -7.90 -10.15 -1.54
C GLN A 204 -9.33 -9.67 -1.27
N VAL A 205 -10.30 -10.59 -1.12
CA VAL A 205 -11.64 -10.26 -0.62
C VAL A 205 -11.55 -9.62 0.77
N ALA A 206 -10.85 -10.27 1.71
CA ALA A 206 -10.67 -9.72 3.05
C ALA A 206 -10.02 -8.32 3.02
N ARG A 207 -8.99 -8.12 2.20
CA ARG A 207 -8.34 -6.82 2.01
C ARG A 207 -9.28 -5.78 1.40
N ALA A 208 -10.10 -6.16 0.42
CA ALA A 208 -11.04 -5.25 -0.21
C ALA A 208 -12.02 -4.66 0.81
N LEU A 209 -12.61 -5.53 1.63
CA LEU A 209 -13.55 -5.14 2.68
C LEU A 209 -12.87 -4.23 3.72
N ILE A 210 -11.68 -4.61 4.17
CA ILE A 210 -10.90 -3.79 5.13
C ILE A 210 -10.58 -2.42 4.54
N TYR A 211 -10.15 -2.33 3.27
CA TYR A 211 -9.84 -1.05 2.64
C TYR A 211 -11.08 -0.18 2.45
N SER A 212 -12.20 -0.77 2.04
CA SER A 212 -13.47 -0.05 1.88
C SER A 212 -13.88 0.64 3.17
N ILE A 213 -13.83 -0.07 4.31
CA ILE A 213 -14.16 0.52 5.61
C ILE A 213 -13.06 1.47 6.10
N LYS A 214 -11.79 1.02 6.14
CA LYS A 214 -10.66 1.81 6.67
C LYS A 214 -10.51 3.16 5.97
N LEU A 215 -10.71 3.18 4.64
CA LEU A 215 -10.46 4.34 3.78
C LEU A 215 -11.75 4.99 3.27
N GLN A 216 -12.93 4.53 3.74
CA GLN A 216 -14.25 5.01 3.33
C GLN A 216 -14.44 5.02 1.80
N LEU A 217 -14.07 3.91 1.15
CA LEU A 217 -14.14 3.75 -0.30
C LEU A 217 -15.38 2.96 -0.70
N GLN A 218 -16.02 3.39 -1.78
CA GLN A 218 -17.04 2.62 -2.48
C GLN A 218 -16.38 1.47 -3.25
N ILE A 219 -16.96 0.27 -3.14
CA ILE A 219 -16.47 -0.89 -3.87
C ILE A 219 -17.05 -0.85 -5.29
N SER A 220 -16.19 -0.93 -6.30
CA SER A 220 -16.60 -1.02 -7.70
C SER A 220 -17.41 -2.30 -7.99
N ILE A 221 -18.22 -2.29 -9.05
CA ILE A 221 -19.05 -3.43 -9.42
C ILE A 221 -18.20 -4.67 -9.72
N GLU A 222 -17.04 -4.50 -10.35
CA GLU A 222 -16.12 -5.58 -10.68
C GLU A 222 -15.55 -6.25 -9.42
N VAL A 223 -15.28 -5.47 -8.37
CA VAL A 223 -14.83 -6.00 -7.08
C VAL A 223 -15.98 -6.68 -6.34
N ILE A 224 -17.21 -6.15 -6.41
CA ILE A 224 -18.40 -6.81 -5.84
C ILE A 224 -18.62 -8.18 -6.50
N ASP A 225 -18.61 -8.22 -7.83
CA ASP A 225 -18.78 -9.47 -8.59
C ASP A 225 -17.67 -10.46 -8.25
N PHE A 226 -16.43 -9.99 -8.14
CA PHE A 226 -15.32 -10.81 -7.67
C PHE A 226 -15.58 -11.38 -6.26
N ILE A 227 -16.04 -10.56 -5.30
CA ILE A 227 -16.32 -11.01 -3.93
C ILE A 227 -17.39 -12.11 -3.95
N LYS A 228 -18.49 -11.90 -4.67
CA LYS A 228 -19.57 -12.89 -4.81
C LYS A 228 -19.08 -14.20 -5.44
N ASN A 229 -18.29 -14.09 -6.51
CA ASN A 229 -17.71 -15.24 -7.19
C ASN A 229 -16.75 -16.02 -6.28
N ILE A 230 -15.96 -15.36 -5.45
CA ILE A 230 -15.09 -16.04 -4.49
C ILE A 230 -15.89 -16.69 -3.37
N CYS A 231 -16.96 -16.06 -2.89
CA CYS A 231 -17.75 -16.50 -1.73
C CYS A 231 -18.93 -17.42 -2.10
N HIS A 232 -18.82 -18.21 -3.16
CA HIS A 232 -19.91 -19.07 -3.66
C HIS A 232 -20.10 -20.38 -2.85
N THR A 233 -19.19 -20.70 -1.92
CA THR A 233 -19.30 -21.88 -1.03
C THR A 233 -19.06 -21.51 0.43
N GLU A 234 -19.61 -22.31 1.36
CA GLU A 234 -19.39 -22.13 2.79
C GLU A 234 -17.89 -22.17 3.17
N ASP A 235 -17.13 -23.09 2.57
CA ASP A 235 -15.68 -23.21 2.78
C ASP A 235 -14.93 -21.93 2.37
N SER A 236 -15.30 -21.32 1.25
CA SER A 236 -14.69 -20.08 0.77
C SER A 236 -15.02 -18.90 1.68
N VAL A 237 -16.27 -18.80 2.15
CA VAL A 237 -16.71 -17.80 3.13
C VAL A 237 -15.94 -17.97 4.44
N PHE A 238 -15.77 -19.20 4.90
CA PHE A 238 -14.98 -19.49 6.09
C PHE A 238 -13.53 -19.02 5.95
N ARG A 239 -12.86 -19.28 4.82
CA ARG A 239 -11.49 -18.80 4.55
C ARG A 239 -11.40 -17.27 4.52
N VAL A 240 -12.39 -16.59 3.92
CA VAL A 240 -12.46 -15.11 3.95
C VAL A 240 -12.59 -14.61 5.39
N ARG A 241 -13.45 -15.22 6.21
CA ARG A 241 -13.60 -14.86 7.63
C ARG A 241 -12.32 -15.06 8.43
N GLN A 242 -11.58 -16.14 8.17
CA GLN A 242 -10.24 -16.31 8.77
C GLN A 242 -9.28 -15.20 8.34
N GLY A 243 -9.26 -14.85 7.06
CA GLY A 243 -8.47 -13.73 6.55
C GLY A 243 -8.81 -12.40 7.23
N LEU A 244 -10.10 -12.14 7.45
CA LEU A 244 -10.60 -10.98 8.20
C LEU A 244 -10.15 -11.03 9.65
N ALA A 245 -10.32 -12.14 10.35
CA ALA A 245 -9.91 -12.28 11.75
C ALA A 245 -8.40 -12.04 11.96
N LEU A 246 -7.57 -12.47 11.01
CA LEU A 246 -6.12 -12.30 11.09
C LEU A 246 -5.64 -10.89 10.74
N ASN A 247 -6.35 -10.18 9.86
CA ASN A 247 -5.84 -8.96 9.24
C ASN A 247 -6.69 -7.71 9.51
N CYS A 248 -7.91 -7.83 10.02
CA CYS A 248 -8.75 -6.68 10.32
C CYS A 248 -8.37 -6.11 11.70
N PRO A 249 -8.10 -4.80 11.82
CA PRO A 249 -8.02 -4.15 13.12
C PRO A 249 -9.33 -4.38 13.90
N GLU A 250 -9.22 -4.64 15.20
CA GLU A 250 -10.38 -4.89 16.07
C GLU A 250 -11.40 -3.74 16.00
N THR A 251 -10.91 -2.50 15.94
CA THR A 251 -11.72 -1.28 15.81
C THR A 251 -12.58 -1.21 14.55
N LEU A 252 -12.28 -2.00 13.51
CA LEU A 252 -13.03 -2.04 12.26
C LEU A 252 -13.84 -3.33 12.09
N SER A 253 -13.66 -4.30 12.99
CA SER A 253 -14.13 -5.68 12.79
C SER A 253 -15.64 -5.75 12.58
N GLN A 254 -16.42 -5.05 13.41
CA GLN A 254 -17.88 -5.07 13.31
C GLN A 254 -18.39 -4.53 11.97
N ASP A 255 -17.88 -3.38 11.53
CA ASP A 255 -18.29 -2.73 10.28
C ASP A 255 -17.91 -3.58 9.07
N VAL A 256 -16.71 -4.16 9.10
CA VAL A 256 -16.22 -5.05 8.02
C VAL A 256 -17.05 -6.33 7.95
N GLN A 257 -17.41 -6.95 9.07
CA GLN A 257 -18.27 -8.13 9.10
C GLN A 257 -19.69 -7.82 8.62
N SER A 258 -20.23 -6.66 9.01
CA SER A 258 -21.54 -6.18 8.55
C SER A 258 -21.55 -6.00 7.03
N LEU A 259 -20.56 -5.29 6.49
CA LEU A 259 -20.39 -5.12 5.04
C LEU A 259 -20.27 -6.47 4.33
N PHE A 260 -19.46 -7.37 4.86
CA PHE A 260 -19.26 -8.68 4.25
C PHE A 260 -20.56 -9.48 4.16
N ASN A 261 -21.32 -9.56 5.25
CA ASN A 261 -22.59 -10.28 5.29
C ASN A 261 -23.61 -9.69 4.30
N ASN A 262 -23.66 -8.36 4.17
CA ASN A 262 -24.57 -7.69 3.23
C ASN A 262 -24.22 -7.96 1.76
N LEU A 263 -22.95 -8.18 1.43
CA LEU A 263 -22.51 -8.42 0.05
C LEU A 263 -22.74 -9.86 -0.42
N ILE A 264 -22.81 -10.81 0.51
CA ILE A 264 -22.97 -12.25 0.21
C ILE A 264 -24.38 -12.79 0.50
N ALA A 265 -25.25 -11.98 1.09
CA ALA A 265 -26.68 -12.27 1.24
C ALA A 265 -27.40 -12.14 -0.12
#